data_AF-A0A7K0LGM9-F1
#
_entry.id   AF-A0A7K0LGM9-F1
#
_cell.length_a   1.000
_cell.length_b   1.000
_cell.length_c   1.000
_cell.angle_alpha   90.00
_cell.angle_beta   90.00
_cell.angle_gamma   90.00
#
_symmetry.space_group_name_H-M   'P 1'
#
loop_
_entity.id
_entity.type
_entity.pdbx_description
1 polymer ?
#
loop_
_entity_poly.entity_id
_entity_poly.type
_entity_poly.pdbx_seq_one_letter_code
_entity_poly.pdbx_strand_id
1 'polypeptide(L)'
;MNQDVVVLVSAPDRAGLVADTTSYVRDIGGNIAEAEQHTIPGLAFVQRMVISIPMAQSVEIMRDEIAALTSGEVTCHLLGTRTRIALFVSRAGHAAYDVMSKVALAENPIDVACIVSDQPDHADLARRFDVPFVEVKVDGRTREEHESAVLEALDGFDFDLVVLARYMRILSADFLERINAPAINVHHALLPAFIGAGAYQRAWDRGVKLIGATAHYATVDLDEGPIIAQASTAVSHRDGPDDLARRGRELECAVLAQALSAHCQYRVLLTGNRTIIFED
;
A
#
# COMPACT_ATOMS: atom_id res chain seq x y z
N MET A 1 28.66 -6.16 15.37
CA MET A 1 27.24 -5.74 15.34
C MET A 1 26.74 -5.96 13.93
N ASN A 2 25.53 -6.48 13.79
CA ASN A 2 24.91 -6.75 12.50
C ASN A 2 23.71 -5.83 12.31
N GLN A 3 23.28 -5.69 11.07
CA GLN A 3 22.06 -5.00 10.66
C GLN A 3 21.21 -5.96 9.84
N ASP A 4 19.90 -5.91 10.05
CA ASP A 4 18.94 -6.73 9.32
C ASP A 4 18.38 -5.93 8.14
N VAL A 5 18.35 -6.56 6.97
CA VAL A 5 17.98 -5.93 5.71
C VAL A 5 16.99 -6.83 4.97
N VAL A 6 15.90 -6.26 4.48
CA VAL A 6 15.03 -6.91 3.51
C VAL A 6 15.53 -6.56 2.10
N VAL A 7 15.83 -7.59 1.32
CA VAL A 7 16.28 -7.48 -0.07
C VAL A 7 15.18 -8.01 -0.98
N LEU A 8 14.70 -7.16 -1.89
CA LEU A 8 13.74 -7.52 -2.92
C LEU A 8 14.46 -7.52 -4.27
N VAL A 9 14.33 -8.60 -5.01
CA VAL A 9 14.94 -8.79 -6.33
C VAL A 9 13.84 -9.05 -7.35
N SER A 10 13.89 -8.35 -8.49
CA SER A 10 13.10 -8.61 -9.69
C SER A 10 14.03 -8.67 -10.89
N ALA A 11 14.14 -9.83 -11.54
CA ALA A 11 15.14 -10.07 -12.59
C ALA A 11 14.59 -10.92 -13.73
N PRO A 12 15.17 -10.84 -14.94
CA PRO A 12 14.93 -11.83 -15.99
C PRO A 12 15.30 -13.23 -15.50
N ASP A 13 14.41 -14.20 -15.70
CA ASP A 13 14.63 -15.56 -15.21
C ASP A 13 15.82 -16.24 -15.91
N ARG A 14 16.73 -16.81 -15.12
CA ARG A 14 17.86 -17.61 -15.59
C ARG A 14 18.34 -18.60 -14.53
N ALA A 15 18.98 -19.68 -14.98
CA ALA A 15 19.64 -20.60 -14.08
C ALA A 15 20.71 -19.87 -13.23
N GLY A 16 20.77 -20.23 -11.95
CA GLY A 16 21.79 -19.72 -11.02
C GLY A 16 21.37 -18.55 -10.14
N LEU A 17 20.26 -17.85 -10.39
CA LEU A 17 19.89 -16.64 -9.63
C LEU A 17 19.85 -16.83 -8.11
N VAL A 18 19.24 -17.92 -7.63
CA VAL A 18 19.21 -18.24 -6.19
C VAL A 18 20.63 -18.55 -5.67
N ALA A 19 21.45 -19.26 -6.44
CA ALA A 19 22.82 -19.57 -6.03
C ALA A 19 23.70 -18.31 -5.99
N ASP A 20 23.55 -17.42 -6.97
CA ASP A 20 24.30 -16.17 -7.09
C ASP A 20 23.99 -15.24 -5.91
N THR A 21 22.71 -14.99 -5.62
CA THR A 21 22.27 -14.11 -4.52
C THR A 21 22.65 -14.67 -3.15
N THR A 22 22.43 -15.96 -2.90
CA THR A 22 22.75 -16.57 -1.61
C THR A 22 24.26 -16.73 -1.39
N SER A 23 25.04 -17.00 -2.44
CA SER A 23 26.51 -17.02 -2.36
C SER A 23 27.06 -15.63 -2.07
N TYR A 24 26.52 -14.60 -2.72
CA TYR A 24 26.91 -13.23 -2.45
C TYR A 24 26.68 -12.84 -0.98
N VAL A 25 25.51 -13.17 -0.40
CA VAL A 25 25.23 -12.92 1.03
C VAL A 25 26.24 -13.62 1.94
N ARG A 26 26.62 -14.87 1.62
CA ARG A 26 27.67 -15.59 2.37
C ARG A 26 29.02 -14.88 2.25
N ASP A 27 29.40 -14.43 1.04
CA ASP A 27 30.72 -13.87 0.76
C ASP A 27 30.95 -12.52 1.46
N ILE A 28 29.88 -11.75 1.71
CA ILE A 28 29.94 -10.54 2.54
C ILE A 28 29.87 -10.82 4.06
N GLY A 29 29.83 -12.09 4.46
CA GLY A 29 29.75 -12.54 5.85
C GLY A 29 28.35 -12.44 6.46
N GLY A 30 27.31 -12.42 5.62
CA GLY A 30 25.91 -12.36 6.04
C GLY A 30 25.28 -13.73 6.34
N ASN A 31 24.10 -13.69 6.92
CA ASN A 31 23.22 -14.84 7.14
C ASN A 31 21.82 -14.53 6.60
N ILE A 32 21.11 -15.55 6.10
CA ILE A 32 19.73 -15.42 5.62
C ILE A 32 18.80 -15.96 6.70
N ALA A 33 17.88 -15.12 7.18
CA ALA A 33 16.85 -15.49 8.16
C ALA A 33 15.58 -16.00 7.49
N GLU A 34 15.16 -15.33 6.41
CA GLU A 34 14.02 -15.71 5.58
C GLU A 34 14.42 -15.58 4.11
N ALA A 35 13.93 -16.49 3.27
CA ALA A 35 14.03 -16.36 1.83
C ALA A 35 12.81 -17.00 1.16
N GLU A 36 12.22 -16.27 0.23
CA GLU A 36 11.16 -16.76 -0.63
C GLU A 36 11.45 -16.32 -2.07
N GLN A 37 11.14 -17.18 -3.03
CA GLN A 37 11.31 -16.89 -4.44
C GLN A 37 10.16 -17.43 -5.26
N HIS A 38 9.90 -16.77 -6.37
CA HIS A 38 8.90 -17.20 -7.34
C HIS A 38 9.37 -16.84 -8.75
N THR A 39 9.21 -17.75 -9.70
CA THR A 39 9.39 -17.44 -11.12
C THR A 39 8.01 -17.32 -11.75
N ILE A 40 7.70 -16.14 -12.28
CA ILE A 40 6.51 -15.89 -13.07
C ILE A 40 6.86 -16.20 -14.54
N PRO A 41 6.33 -17.29 -15.13
CA PRO A 41 6.74 -17.71 -16.46
C PRO A 41 6.56 -16.61 -17.51
N GLY A 42 7.64 -16.31 -18.23
CA GLY A 42 7.66 -15.29 -19.28
C GLY A 42 7.63 -13.84 -18.79
N LEU A 43 7.71 -13.60 -17.47
CA LEU A 43 7.68 -12.26 -16.90
C LEU A 43 8.96 -11.95 -16.11
N ALA A 44 9.14 -12.57 -14.93
CA ALA A 44 10.30 -12.30 -14.08
C ALA A 44 10.52 -13.41 -13.05
N PHE A 45 11.79 -13.58 -12.64
CA PHE A 45 12.16 -14.15 -11.36
C PHE A 45 12.05 -13.07 -10.29
N VAL A 46 11.42 -13.40 -9.17
CA VAL A 46 11.31 -12.51 -8.02
C VAL A 46 11.76 -13.22 -6.75
N GLN A 47 12.39 -12.48 -5.85
CA GLN A 47 12.90 -13.03 -4.59
C GLN A 47 12.83 -11.98 -3.48
N ARG A 48 12.42 -12.40 -2.29
CA ARG A 48 12.53 -11.65 -1.05
C ARG A 48 13.46 -12.39 -0.11
N MET A 49 14.44 -11.69 0.46
CA MET A 49 15.29 -12.23 1.51
C MET A 49 15.33 -11.29 2.70
N VAL A 50 15.24 -11.82 3.91
CA VAL A 50 15.61 -11.11 5.13
C VAL A 50 17.00 -11.60 5.53
N ILE A 51 17.97 -10.69 5.51
CA ILE A 51 19.37 -11.01 5.75
C ILE A 51 19.94 -10.21 6.91
N SER A 52 20.79 -10.83 7.72
CA SER A 52 21.61 -10.17 8.74
C SER A 52 23.03 -10.02 8.18
N ILE A 53 23.52 -8.80 8.01
CA ILE A 53 24.87 -8.51 7.49
C ILE A 53 25.71 -7.74 8.51
N PRO A 54 27.05 -7.84 8.47
CA PRO A 54 27.91 -7.00 9.32
C PRO A 54 27.68 -5.51 9.06
N MET A 55 27.66 -4.67 10.11
CA MET A 55 27.49 -3.21 9.96
C MET A 55 28.56 -2.51 9.12
N ALA A 56 29.71 -3.17 8.88
CA ALA A 56 30.75 -2.65 8.00
C ALA A 56 30.37 -2.71 6.51
N GLN A 57 29.35 -3.49 6.14
CA GLN A 57 28.84 -3.56 4.78
C GLN A 57 27.91 -2.38 4.48
N SER A 58 28.07 -1.77 3.32
CA SER A 58 27.14 -0.75 2.80
C SER A 58 25.96 -1.44 2.12
N VAL A 59 24.75 -1.06 2.51
CA VAL A 59 23.50 -1.58 1.93
C VAL A 59 23.35 -1.13 0.47
N GLU A 60 23.84 0.07 0.14
CA GLU A 60 23.81 0.65 -1.20
C GLU A 60 24.74 -0.11 -2.15
N ILE A 61 25.99 -0.38 -1.74
CA ILE A 61 26.93 -1.19 -2.53
C ILE A 61 26.36 -2.60 -2.71
N MET A 62 25.83 -3.17 -1.63
CA MET A 62 25.21 -4.49 -1.67
C MET A 62 24.07 -4.58 -2.67
N ARG A 63 23.17 -3.59 -2.67
CA ARG A 63 22.08 -3.46 -3.62
C ARG A 63 22.60 -3.44 -5.06
N ASP A 64 23.61 -2.63 -5.34
CA ASP A 64 24.15 -2.43 -6.68
C ASP A 64 24.87 -3.69 -7.19
N GLU A 65 25.60 -4.39 -6.33
CA GLU A 65 26.27 -5.65 -6.66
C GLU A 65 25.28 -6.78 -6.93
N ILE A 66 24.23 -6.91 -6.11
CA ILE A 66 23.16 -7.89 -6.36
C ILE A 66 22.43 -7.55 -7.67
N ALA A 67 22.13 -6.29 -7.93
CA ALA A 67 21.47 -5.86 -9.17
C ALA A 67 22.32 -6.20 -10.41
N ALA A 68 23.64 -5.98 -10.34
CA ALA A 68 24.57 -6.36 -11.40
C ALA A 68 24.62 -7.88 -11.60
N LEU A 69 24.68 -8.66 -10.50
CA LEU A 69 24.69 -10.12 -10.55
C LEU A 69 23.42 -10.67 -11.20
N THR A 70 22.25 -10.17 -10.82
CA THR A 70 20.96 -10.69 -11.33
C THR A 70 20.57 -10.09 -12.66
N SER A 71 21.23 -8.99 -13.09
CA SER A 71 20.77 -8.15 -14.21
C SER A 71 19.32 -7.70 -14.02
N GLY A 72 18.97 -7.35 -12.78
CA GLY A 72 17.62 -7.02 -12.36
C GLY A 72 17.55 -5.79 -11.46
N GLU A 73 16.33 -5.44 -11.08
CA GLU A 73 16.05 -4.38 -10.13
C GLU A 73 16.13 -4.94 -8.71
N VAL A 74 16.81 -4.21 -7.82
CA VAL A 74 16.99 -4.59 -6.43
C VAL A 74 16.68 -3.41 -5.53
N THR A 75 15.84 -3.63 -4.53
CA THR A 75 15.64 -2.69 -3.42
C THR A 75 16.06 -3.34 -2.12
N CYS A 76 16.65 -2.52 -1.25
CA CYS A 76 17.12 -2.94 0.07
C CYS A 76 16.54 -2.00 1.10
N HIS A 77 16.02 -2.57 2.19
CA HIS A 77 15.38 -1.81 3.26
C HIS A 77 15.85 -2.31 4.61
N LEU A 78 16.24 -1.42 5.51
CA LEU A 78 16.59 -1.80 6.87
C LEU A 78 15.33 -2.31 7.59
N LEU A 79 15.42 -3.50 8.16
CA LEU A 79 14.32 -4.10 8.91
C LEU A 79 14.03 -3.25 10.15
N GLY A 80 12.75 -3.01 10.41
CA GLY A 80 12.30 -2.15 11.52
C GLY A 80 12.23 -0.66 11.18
N THR A 81 12.63 -0.24 9.97
CA THR A 81 12.31 1.10 9.46
C THR A 81 10.79 1.27 9.42
N ARG A 82 10.30 2.36 9.98
CA ARG A 82 8.86 2.65 10.03
C ARG A 82 8.45 3.40 8.77
N THR A 83 7.43 2.91 8.07
CA THR A 83 6.84 3.59 6.92
C THR A 83 6.05 4.80 7.40
N ARG A 84 6.42 5.99 6.94
CA ARG A 84 5.72 7.23 7.26
C ARG A 84 4.60 7.44 6.24
N ILE A 85 3.36 7.59 6.70
CA ILE A 85 2.19 7.71 5.82
C ILE A 85 1.54 9.09 5.87
N ALA A 86 1.07 9.55 4.71
CA ALA A 86 0.05 10.61 4.61
C ALA A 86 -1.32 9.96 4.43
N LEU A 87 -2.21 10.10 5.42
CA LEU A 87 -3.51 9.43 5.45
C LEU A 87 -4.61 10.35 4.92
N PHE A 88 -5.13 10.06 3.73
CA PHE A 88 -6.18 10.83 3.07
C PHE A 88 -7.55 10.24 3.34
N VAL A 89 -8.52 11.09 3.71
CA VAL A 89 -9.87 10.66 4.06
C VAL A 89 -10.89 11.73 3.65
N SER A 90 -12.04 11.32 3.10
CA SER A 90 -13.18 12.23 2.87
C SER A 90 -14.18 12.14 4.02
N ARG A 91 -15.49 12.02 3.77
CA ARG A 91 -16.51 11.94 4.84
C ARG A 91 -16.57 10.58 5.54
N ALA A 92 -16.28 9.49 4.82
CA ALA A 92 -16.41 8.13 5.34
C ALA A 92 -15.13 7.74 6.10
N GLY A 93 -15.14 7.92 7.43
CA GLY A 93 -13.94 7.77 8.24
C GLY A 93 -13.55 6.33 8.64
N HIS A 94 -14.38 5.31 8.43
CA HIS A 94 -14.17 3.97 9.04
C HIS A 94 -12.78 3.37 8.75
N ALA A 95 -12.29 3.48 7.52
CA ALA A 95 -10.97 2.99 7.14
C ALA A 95 -9.84 3.79 7.81
N ALA A 96 -9.97 5.12 7.89
CA ALA A 96 -8.99 5.97 8.57
C ALA A 96 -8.94 5.68 10.08
N TYR A 97 -10.11 5.53 10.73
CA TYR A 97 -10.18 5.15 12.14
C TYR A 97 -9.54 3.79 12.42
N ASP A 98 -9.74 2.80 11.53
CA ASP A 98 -9.12 1.48 11.65
C ASP A 98 -7.58 1.57 11.54
N VAL A 99 -7.07 2.26 10.52
CA VAL A 99 -5.63 2.52 10.34
C VAL A 99 -5.03 3.18 11.59
N MET A 100 -5.62 4.27 12.07
CA MET A 100 -5.14 4.97 13.26
C MET A 100 -5.14 4.09 14.51
N SER A 101 -6.18 3.25 14.69
CA SER A 101 -6.28 2.33 15.82
C SER A 101 -5.17 1.27 15.79
N LYS A 102 -4.91 0.69 14.61
CA LYS A 102 -3.86 -0.32 14.42
C LYS A 102 -2.45 0.26 14.60
N VAL A 103 -2.23 1.49 14.15
CA VAL A 103 -0.97 2.22 14.39
C VAL A 103 -0.75 2.42 15.89
N ALA A 104 -1.78 2.86 16.63
CA ALA A 104 -1.67 3.05 18.08
C ALA A 104 -1.44 1.76 18.86
N LEU A 105 -1.89 0.62 18.33
CA LEU A 105 -1.61 -0.71 18.87
C LEU A 105 -0.25 -1.29 18.43
N ALA A 106 0.52 -0.55 17.63
CA ALA A 106 1.79 -0.96 17.05
C ALA A 106 1.70 -2.30 16.26
N GLU A 107 0.56 -2.56 15.62
CA GLU A 107 0.37 -3.77 14.79
C GLU A 107 1.28 -3.77 13.54
N ASN A 108 1.72 -2.59 13.10
CA ASN A 108 2.60 -2.42 11.93
C ASN A 108 3.68 -1.36 12.20
N PRO A 109 4.85 -1.43 11.55
CA PRO A 109 5.89 -0.39 11.59
C PRO A 109 5.46 0.84 10.77
N ILE A 110 4.40 1.52 11.19
CA ILE A 110 3.83 2.67 10.49
C ILE A 110 3.77 3.88 11.41
N ASP A 111 4.22 5.04 10.92
CA ASP A 111 4.00 6.35 11.54
C ASP A 111 3.10 7.19 10.65
N VAL A 112 2.18 7.97 11.25
CA VAL A 112 1.28 8.84 10.48
C VAL A 112 1.83 10.27 10.51
N ALA A 113 2.33 10.74 9.37
CA ALA A 113 2.90 12.08 9.24
C ALA A 113 1.82 13.16 9.31
N CYS A 114 0.69 12.94 8.65
CA CYS A 114 -0.49 13.80 8.69
C CYS A 114 -1.75 13.06 8.28
N ILE A 115 -2.90 13.64 8.62
CA ILE A 115 -4.21 13.29 8.06
C ILE A 115 -4.65 14.44 7.15
N VAL A 116 -4.93 14.13 5.88
CA VAL A 116 -5.41 15.07 4.88
C VAL A 116 -6.89 14.83 4.63
N SER A 117 -7.71 15.88 4.60
CA SER A 117 -9.12 15.75 4.28
C SER A 117 -9.66 16.93 3.49
N ASP A 118 -10.64 16.64 2.62
CA ASP A 118 -11.47 17.65 1.97
C ASP A 118 -12.67 18.09 2.84
N GLN A 119 -12.81 17.52 4.04
CA GLN A 119 -13.90 17.75 4.99
C GLN A 119 -13.36 18.00 6.41
N PRO A 120 -14.06 18.77 7.26
CA PRO A 120 -13.62 19.03 8.64
C PRO A 120 -13.90 17.86 9.61
N ASP A 121 -14.70 16.87 9.21
CA ASP A 121 -15.27 15.79 10.04
C ASP A 121 -14.25 14.97 10.84
N HIS A 122 -12.97 15.00 10.46
CA HIS A 122 -11.92 14.14 11.01
C HIS A 122 -10.84 14.90 11.79
N ALA A 123 -11.01 16.20 12.05
CA ALA A 123 -10.09 16.97 12.91
C ALA A 123 -10.00 16.40 14.34
N ASP A 124 -11.12 15.88 14.88
CA ASP A 124 -11.15 15.25 16.21
C ASP A 124 -10.38 13.93 16.25
N LEU A 125 -10.39 13.16 15.17
CA LEU A 125 -9.60 11.93 15.04
C LEU A 125 -8.11 12.27 15.16
N ALA A 126 -7.65 13.21 14.33
CA ALA A 126 -6.27 13.65 14.32
C ALA A 126 -5.79 14.14 15.70
N ARG A 127 -6.62 14.94 16.39
CA ARG A 127 -6.32 15.41 17.75
C ARG A 127 -6.19 14.28 18.78
N ARG A 128 -7.02 13.24 18.69
CA ARG A 128 -6.99 12.10 19.63
C ARG A 128 -5.72 11.28 19.54
N PHE A 129 -5.14 11.20 18.34
CA PHE A 129 -3.92 10.46 18.07
C PHE A 129 -2.68 11.35 17.98
N ASP A 130 -2.80 12.64 18.30
CA ASP A 130 -1.71 13.64 18.25
C ASP A 130 -1.01 13.72 16.87
N VAL A 131 -1.82 13.72 15.81
CA VAL A 131 -1.36 13.80 14.42
C VAL A 131 -1.79 15.13 13.79
N PRO A 132 -0.95 15.78 12.98
CA PRO A 132 -1.33 16.96 12.21
C PRO A 132 -2.54 16.72 11.30
N PHE A 133 -3.52 17.63 11.33
CA PHE A 133 -4.67 17.61 10.45
C PHE A 133 -4.58 18.72 9.40
N VAL A 134 -4.65 18.33 8.13
CA VAL A 134 -4.56 19.21 6.98
C VAL A 134 -5.90 19.22 6.27
N GLU A 135 -6.69 20.27 6.50
CA GLU A 135 -7.97 20.48 5.82
C GLU A 135 -7.77 21.30 4.54
N VAL A 136 -8.07 20.70 3.39
CA VAL A 136 -8.05 21.39 2.09
C VAL A 136 -9.43 21.27 1.45
N LYS A 137 -10.29 22.26 1.70
CA LYS A 137 -11.66 22.28 1.17
C LYS A 137 -11.70 22.33 -0.36
N VAL A 138 -12.73 21.77 -0.96
CA VAL A 138 -12.95 21.89 -2.41
C VAL A 138 -13.50 23.27 -2.78
N ASP A 139 -14.38 23.88 -1.98
CA ASP A 139 -14.92 25.26 -2.09
C ASP A 139 -14.86 25.93 -3.47
N GLY A 140 -15.49 25.32 -4.48
CA GLY A 140 -15.58 25.88 -5.84
C GLY A 140 -14.29 25.83 -6.67
N ARG A 141 -13.20 25.27 -6.12
CA ARG A 141 -11.95 24.99 -6.84
C ARG A 141 -12.18 23.95 -7.92
N THR A 142 -11.48 24.14 -9.04
CA THR A 142 -11.25 23.08 -10.01
C THR A 142 -10.46 21.94 -9.37
N ARG A 143 -10.40 20.77 -10.04
CA ARG A 143 -9.63 19.64 -9.52
C ARG A 143 -8.15 20.01 -9.40
N GLU A 144 -7.61 20.67 -10.41
CA GLU A 144 -6.19 21.03 -10.51
C GLU A 144 -5.79 22.07 -9.45
N GLU A 145 -6.67 23.04 -9.17
CA GLU A 145 -6.48 24.01 -8.08
C GLU A 145 -6.53 23.34 -6.70
N HIS A 146 -7.44 22.39 -6.51
CA HIS A 146 -7.55 21.63 -5.26
C HIS A 146 -6.32 20.76 -5.02
N GLU A 147 -5.88 20.03 -6.03
CA GLU A 147 -4.68 19.20 -5.99
C GLU A 147 -3.41 20.02 -5.73
N SER A 148 -3.28 21.18 -6.36
CA SER A 148 -2.14 22.09 -6.10
C SER A 148 -2.13 22.59 -4.65
N ALA A 149 -3.29 22.96 -4.10
CA ALA A 149 -3.40 23.36 -2.70
C ALA A 149 -3.09 22.20 -1.73
N VAL A 150 -3.44 20.96 -2.09
CA VAL A 150 -3.06 19.79 -1.30
C VAL A 150 -1.54 19.58 -1.31
N LEU A 151 -0.90 19.67 -2.48
CA LEU A 151 0.55 19.54 -2.59
C LEU A 151 1.29 20.64 -1.80
N GLU A 152 0.82 21.89 -1.88
CA GLU A 152 1.35 23.00 -1.08
C GLU A 152 1.17 22.77 0.42
N ALA A 153 0.02 22.24 0.85
CA ALA A 153 -0.24 21.97 2.26
C ALA A 153 0.56 20.77 2.80
N LEU A 154 1.02 19.88 1.90
CA LEU A 154 1.91 18.78 2.22
C LEU A 154 3.39 19.17 2.20
N ASP A 155 3.72 20.39 1.77
CA ASP A 155 5.10 20.88 1.80
C ASP A 155 5.64 20.87 3.24
N GLY A 156 6.83 20.30 3.42
CA GLY A 156 7.46 20.09 4.72
C GLY A 156 7.01 18.84 5.49
N PHE A 157 6.04 18.06 4.99
CA PHE A 157 5.79 16.71 5.51
C PHE A 157 6.67 15.68 4.80
N ASP A 158 7.27 14.79 5.59
CA ASP A 158 8.05 13.66 5.08
C ASP A 158 7.24 12.37 5.26
N PHE A 159 6.94 11.70 4.14
CA PHE A 159 6.18 10.47 4.07
C PHE A 159 6.63 9.60 2.89
N ASP A 160 6.60 8.28 3.09
CA ASP A 160 6.99 7.26 2.12
C ASP A 160 5.79 6.73 1.32
N LEU A 161 4.57 6.91 1.84
CA LEU A 161 3.35 6.31 1.31
C LEU A 161 2.13 7.20 1.51
N VAL A 162 1.30 7.32 0.48
CA VAL A 162 -0.03 7.92 0.55
C VAL A 162 -1.06 6.82 0.75
N VAL A 163 -1.98 7.00 1.70
CA VAL A 163 -3.05 6.05 1.98
C VAL A 163 -4.40 6.72 1.72
N LEU A 164 -5.09 6.30 0.67
CA LEU A 164 -6.41 6.80 0.31
C LEU A 164 -7.50 6.00 1.05
N ALA A 165 -7.69 6.31 2.33
CA ALA A 165 -8.68 5.67 3.19
C ALA A 165 -10.08 6.22 2.91
N ARG A 166 -10.69 5.77 1.81
CA ARG A 166 -11.97 6.27 1.30
C ARG A 166 -11.93 7.78 1.02
N TYR A 167 -10.82 8.24 0.45
CA TYR A 167 -10.73 9.54 -0.19
C TYR A 167 -11.50 9.53 -1.50
N MET A 168 -12.55 10.35 -1.62
CA MET A 168 -13.53 10.26 -2.72
C MET A 168 -13.17 11.14 -3.92
N ARG A 169 -11.96 11.72 -3.94
CA ARG A 169 -11.49 12.56 -5.04
C ARG A 169 -10.66 11.71 -6.00
N ILE A 170 -10.93 11.84 -7.29
CA ILE A 170 -10.11 11.24 -8.34
C ILE A 170 -8.85 12.08 -8.49
N LEU A 171 -7.69 11.45 -8.30
CA LEU A 171 -6.39 12.10 -8.42
C LEU A 171 -5.97 12.17 -9.89
N SER A 172 -5.41 13.30 -10.31
CA SER A 172 -4.81 13.45 -11.63
C SER A 172 -3.44 12.78 -11.71
N ALA A 173 -2.99 12.53 -12.94
CA ALA A 173 -1.63 12.03 -13.19
C ALA A 173 -0.55 13.02 -12.70
N ASP A 174 -0.76 14.32 -12.89
CA ASP A 174 0.15 15.37 -12.42
C ASP A 174 0.28 15.33 -10.89
N PHE A 175 -0.82 15.13 -10.17
CA PHE A 175 -0.78 14.99 -8.72
C PHE A 175 0.01 13.76 -8.27
N LEU A 176 -0.24 12.60 -8.88
CA LEU A 176 0.46 11.35 -8.55
C LEU A 176 1.97 11.44 -8.86
N GLU A 177 2.36 12.13 -9.91
CA GLU A 177 3.77 12.37 -10.25
C GLU A 177 4.42 13.33 -9.24
N ARG A 178 3.76 14.45 -8.92
CA ARG A 178 4.32 15.49 -8.07
C ARG A 178 4.37 15.12 -6.59
N ILE A 179 3.43 14.31 -6.11
CA ILE A 179 3.47 13.82 -4.71
C ILE A 179 4.62 12.82 -4.49
N ASN A 180 5.14 12.23 -5.57
CA ASN A 180 6.35 11.41 -5.61
C ASN A 180 6.41 10.32 -4.52
N ALA A 181 5.27 9.72 -4.22
CA ALA A 181 5.14 8.61 -3.28
C ALA A 181 4.12 7.60 -3.84
N PRO A 182 4.32 6.29 -3.62
CA PRO A 182 3.29 5.31 -3.91
C PRO A 182 2.00 5.65 -3.15
N ALA A 183 0.86 5.32 -3.75
CA ALA A 183 -0.43 5.52 -3.13
C ALA A 183 -1.19 4.19 -3.07
N ILE A 184 -1.71 3.81 -1.90
CA ILE A 184 -2.59 2.65 -1.73
C ILE A 184 -4.01 3.15 -1.56
N ASN A 185 -4.91 2.65 -2.40
CA ASN A 185 -6.33 2.94 -2.37
C ASN A 185 -7.15 1.74 -1.88
N VAL A 186 -8.27 2.01 -1.21
CA VAL A 186 -9.28 1.00 -0.91
C VAL A 186 -10.57 1.28 -1.67
N HIS A 187 -10.95 0.31 -2.51
CA HIS A 187 -12.18 0.30 -3.27
C HIS A 187 -13.20 -0.65 -2.65
N HIS A 188 -14.46 -0.23 -2.61
CA HIS A 188 -15.57 -0.88 -1.89
C HIS A 188 -16.24 -2.04 -2.66
N ALA A 189 -15.61 -2.50 -3.74
CA ALA A 189 -16.07 -3.55 -4.60
C ALA A 189 -14.91 -4.47 -4.99
N LEU A 190 -15.23 -5.71 -5.37
CA LEU A 190 -14.27 -6.62 -5.98
C LEU A 190 -14.00 -6.20 -7.41
N LEU A 191 -12.93 -5.46 -7.62
CA LEU A 191 -12.48 -5.11 -8.97
C LEU A 191 -12.26 -6.39 -9.81
N PRO A 192 -12.71 -6.40 -11.07
CA PRO A 192 -13.24 -5.27 -11.87
C PRO A 192 -14.77 -5.04 -11.76
N ALA A 193 -15.49 -5.71 -10.86
CA ALA A 193 -16.95 -5.62 -10.77
C ALA A 193 -17.44 -4.40 -9.97
N PHE A 194 -18.59 -3.84 -10.38
CA PHE A 194 -19.37 -2.81 -9.66
C PHE A 194 -18.73 -1.44 -9.44
N ILE A 195 -17.92 -0.95 -10.39
CA ILE A 195 -17.34 0.40 -10.38
C ILE A 195 -18.44 1.49 -10.33
N GLY A 196 -18.20 2.58 -9.59
CA GLY A 196 -19.01 3.82 -9.60
C GLY A 196 -19.98 4.01 -8.41
N ALA A 197 -20.47 5.25 -8.24
CA ALA A 197 -21.25 5.69 -7.07
C ALA A 197 -22.55 4.91 -6.83
N GLY A 198 -22.94 4.64 -5.57
CA GLY A 198 -24.19 3.93 -5.25
C GLY A 198 -24.12 2.41 -5.42
N ALA A 199 -22.92 1.83 -5.33
CA ALA A 199 -22.69 0.41 -5.61
C ALA A 199 -23.53 -0.54 -4.73
N TYR A 200 -23.74 -0.23 -3.44
CA TYR A 200 -24.53 -1.12 -2.57
C TYR A 200 -26.01 -1.18 -2.95
N GLN A 201 -26.61 -0.06 -3.39
CA GLN A 201 -27.98 -0.07 -3.91
C GLN A 201 -28.06 -0.94 -5.17
N ARG A 202 -27.13 -0.76 -6.11
CA ARG A 202 -27.09 -1.59 -7.33
C ARG A 202 -26.86 -3.08 -7.01
N ALA A 203 -25.98 -3.38 -6.06
CA ALA A 203 -25.72 -4.75 -5.62
C ALA A 203 -26.98 -5.40 -5.04
N TRP A 204 -27.74 -4.63 -4.25
CA TRP A 204 -29.02 -5.06 -3.71
C TRP A 204 -30.08 -5.26 -4.81
N ASP A 205 -30.26 -4.27 -5.69
CA ASP A 205 -31.21 -4.34 -6.83
C ASP A 205 -30.90 -5.56 -7.72
N ARG A 206 -29.60 -5.86 -7.91
CA ARG A 206 -29.12 -7.01 -8.70
C ARG A 206 -29.29 -8.35 -7.98
N GLY A 207 -29.54 -8.33 -6.68
CA GLY A 207 -29.71 -9.51 -5.84
C GLY A 207 -28.43 -10.32 -5.67
N VAL A 208 -27.27 -9.67 -5.57
CA VAL A 208 -25.97 -10.36 -5.42
C VAL A 208 -25.97 -11.29 -4.19
N LYS A 209 -25.07 -12.27 -4.19
CA LYS A 209 -24.87 -13.20 -3.07
C LYS A 209 -23.51 -13.03 -2.40
N LEU A 210 -22.73 -12.08 -2.91
CA LEU A 210 -21.38 -11.81 -2.48
C LEU A 210 -21.09 -10.34 -2.77
N ILE A 211 -20.47 -9.68 -1.80
CA ILE A 211 -19.85 -8.36 -1.94
C ILE A 211 -18.39 -8.49 -1.52
N GLY A 212 -17.55 -7.51 -1.86
CA GLY A 212 -16.16 -7.50 -1.41
C GLY A 212 -15.52 -6.14 -1.54
N ALA A 213 -14.24 -6.08 -1.22
CA ALA A 213 -13.42 -4.88 -1.30
C ALA A 213 -12.05 -5.24 -1.88
N THR A 214 -11.39 -4.25 -2.46
CA THR A 214 -10.05 -4.37 -3.05
C THR A 214 -9.16 -3.26 -2.53
N ALA A 215 -7.96 -3.59 -2.05
CA ALA A 215 -6.88 -2.65 -1.85
C ALA A 215 -5.86 -2.80 -3.00
N HIS A 216 -5.44 -1.69 -3.60
CA HIS A 216 -4.56 -1.68 -4.76
C HIS A 216 -3.70 -0.41 -4.76
N TYR A 217 -2.57 -0.44 -5.49
CA TYR A 217 -1.84 0.80 -5.76
C TYR A 217 -2.65 1.69 -6.70
N ALA A 218 -2.72 2.99 -6.42
CA ALA A 218 -3.35 3.95 -7.31
C ALA A 218 -2.44 4.23 -8.50
N THR A 219 -3.02 4.30 -9.68
CA THR A 219 -2.38 4.68 -10.94
C THR A 219 -3.20 5.79 -11.60
N VAL A 220 -2.73 6.29 -12.73
CA VAL A 220 -3.46 7.28 -13.55
C VAL A 220 -4.81 6.75 -14.04
N ASP A 221 -4.92 5.43 -14.18
CA ASP A 221 -6.13 4.73 -14.57
C ASP A 221 -6.95 4.40 -13.31
N LEU A 222 -8.12 5.04 -13.20
CA LEU A 222 -8.97 4.96 -12.01
C LEU A 222 -9.37 3.51 -11.70
N ASP A 223 -9.06 3.06 -10.48
CA ASP A 223 -9.37 1.71 -9.98
C ASP A 223 -8.77 0.56 -10.82
N GLU A 224 -7.69 0.78 -11.58
CA GLU A 224 -7.05 -0.24 -12.44
C GLU A 224 -5.62 -0.61 -12.05
N GLY A 225 -5.09 -0.02 -10.98
CA GLY A 225 -3.73 -0.29 -10.55
C GLY A 225 -3.52 -1.68 -9.93
N PRO A 226 -2.25 -2.07 -9.70
CA PRO A 226 -1.90 -3.40 -9.21
C PRO A 226 -2.59 -3.73 -7.87
N ILE A 227 -3.41 -4.77 -7.88
CA ILE A 227 -4.15 -5.27 -6.72
C ILE A 227 -3.17 -5.83 -5.68
N ILE A 228 -3.33 -5.46 -4.40
CA ILE A 228 -2.51 -5.96 -3.28
C ILE A 228 -3.30 -6.97 -2.46
N ALA A 229 -4.57 -6.65 -2.15
CA ALA A 229 -5.42 -7.51 -1.32
C ALA A 229 -6.88 -7.42 -1.77
N GLN A 230 -7.60 -8.53 -1.67
CA GLN A 230 -9.05 -8.60 -1.89
C GLN A 230 -9.70 -9.49 -0.85
N ALA A 231 -10.90 -9.11 -0.42
CA ALA A 231 -11.71 -9.94 0.46
C ALA A 231 -13.18 -9.85 0.05
N SER A 232 -13.93 -10.90 0.38
CA SER A 232 -15.36 -10.97 0.10
C SER A 232 -16.13 -11.56 1.26
N THR A 233 -17.44 -11.26 1.29
CA THR A 233 -18.36 -11.87 2.24
C THR A 233 -19.67 -12.20 1.56
N ALA A 234 -20.29 -13.30 2.01
CA ALA A 234 -21.59 -13.71 1.54
C ALA A 234 -22.68 -12.78 2.08
N VAL A 235 -23.67 -12.50 1.23
CA VAL A 235 -24.87 -11.72 1.58
C VAL A 235 -26.11 -12.45 1.09
N SER A 236 -27.25 -12.17 1.71
CA SER A 236 -28.50 -12.88 1.48
C SER A 236 -29.62 -11.93 1.04
N HIS A 237 -30.75 -12.50 0.63
CA HIS A 237 -31.97 -11.74 0.31
C HIS A 237 -32.57 -11.00 1.52
N ARG A 238 -32.04 -11.22 2.73
CA ARG A 238 -32.48 -10.55 3.96
C ARG A 238 -31.70 -9.27 4.25
N ASP A 239 -30.55 -9.09 3.60
CA ASP A 239 -29.69 -7.92 3.80
C ASP A 239 -30.21 -6.77 2.92
N GLY A 240 -30.47 -5.61 3.53
CA GLY A 240 -30.80 -4.37 2.82
C GLY A 240 -29.55 -3.60 2.37
N PRO A 241 -29.69 -2.50 1.60
CA PRO A 241 -28.57 -1.66 1.18
C PRO A 241 -27.65 -1.20 2.33
N ASP A 242 -28.23 -0.86 3.48
CA ASP A 242 -27.47 -0.44 4.68
C ASP A 242 -26.67 -1.59 5.31
N ASP A 243 -27.21 -2.82 5.29
CA ASP A 243 -26.51 -4.02 5.75
C ASP A 243 -25.31 -4.32 4.84
N LEU A 244 -25.50 -4.21 3.52
CA LEU A 244 -24.42 -4.36 2.55
C LEU A 244 -23.34 -3.30 2.77
N ALA A 245 -23.73 -2.04 3.00
CA ALA A 245 -22.81 -0.96 3.29
C ALA A 245 -22.03 -1.19 4.59
N ARG A 246 -22.68 -1.68 5.65
CA ARG A 246 -22.01 -2.01 6.92
C ARG A 246 -20.96 -3.11 6.75
N ARG A 247 -21.35 -4.23 6.14
CA ARG A 247 -20.42 -5.35 5.85
C ARG A 247 -19.30 -4.93 4.90
N GLY A 248 -19.60 -4.06 3.94
CA GLY A 248 -18.62 -3.50 3.03
C GLY A 248 -17.56 -2.65 3.74
N ARG A 249 -17.95 -1.81 4.70
CA ARG A 249 -16.99 -1.05 5.53
C ARG A 249 -16.04 -1.96 6.30
N GLU A 250 -16.53 -3.07 6.86
CA GLU A 250 -15.69 -4.06 7.56
C GLU A 250 -14.66 -4.69 6.61
N LEU A 251 -15.09 -5.05 5.39
CA LEU A 251 -14.20 -5.59 4.35
C LEU A 251 -13.14 -4.56 3.93
N GLU A 252 -13.52 -3.30 3.75
CA GLU A 252 -12.59 -2.23 3.38
C GLU A 252 -11.49 -2.02 4.42
N CYS A 253 -11.84 -1.99 5.72
CA CYS A 253 -10.86 -1.93 6.79
C CYS A 253 -9.89 -3.13 6.71
N ALA A 254 -10.43 -4.35 6.58
CA ALA A 254 -9.63 -5.57 6.56
C ALA A 254 -8.64 -5.60 5.38
N VAL A 255 -9.09 -5.31 4.16
CA VAL A 255 -8.22 -5.35 2.97
C VAL A 255 -7.19 -4.23 2.97
N LEU A 256 -7.54 -3.04 3.47
CA LEU A 256 -6.59 -1.94 3.59
C LEU A 256 -5.51 -2.26 4.62
N ALA A 257 -5.90 -2.78 5.79
CA ALA A 257 -4.95 -3.20 6.82
C ALA A 257 -4.00 -4.29 6.30
N GLN A 258 -4.51 -5.28 5.57
CA GLN A 258 -3.69 -6.32 4.94
C GLN A 258 -2.70 -5.72 3.93
N ALA A 259 -3.15 -4.81 3.07
CA ALA A 259 -2.29 -4.16 2.09
C ALA A 259 -1.20 -3.30 2.73
N LEU A 260 -1.54 -2.54 3.78
CA LEU A 260 -0.56 -1.75 4.53
C LEU A 260 0.46 -2.65 5.24
N SER A 261 0.01 -3.73 5.88
CA SER A 261 0.90 -4.72 6.51
C SER A 261 1.89 -5.30 5.50
N ALA A 262 1.41 -5.77 4.35
CA ALA A 262 2.28 -6.32 3.32
C ALA A 262 3.26 -5.26 2.78
N HIS A 263 2.81 -4.03 2.54
CA HIS A 263 3.66 -2.95 2.03
C HIS A 263 4.76 -2.58 3.02
N CYS A 264 4.41 -2.27 4.26
CA CYS A 264 5.37 -1.77 5.27
C CYS A 264 6.38 -2.83 5.74
N GLN A 265 6.09 -4.12 5.53
CA GLN A 265 7.00 -5.22 5.80
C GLN A 265 7.81 -5.66 4.56
N TYR A 266 7.74 -4.89 3.48
CA TYR A 266 8.41 -5.17 2.22
C TYR A 266 8.07 -6.56 1.67
N ARG A 267 6.77 -6.91 1.73
CA ARG A 267 6.21 -8.17 1.22
C ARG A 267 5.49 -7.99 -0.11
N VAL A 268 5.48 -6.78 -0.68
CA VAL A 268 4.85 -6.49 -1.96
C VAL A 268 5.94 -6.15 -2.97
N LEU A 269 5.98 -6.90 -4.08
CA LEU A 269 6.82 -6.59 -5.23
C LEU A 269 5.95 -6.34 -6.46
N LEU A 270 6.22 -5.25 -7.18
CA LEU A 270 5.50 -4.89 -8.40
C LEU A 270 6.12 -5.57 -9.62
N THR A 271 5.28 -6.18 -10.45
CA THR A 271 5.73 -6.76 -11.73
C THR A 271 4.70 -6.48 -12.82
N GLY A 272 4.98 -5.48 -13.66
CA GLY A 272 3.99 -4.95 -14.61
C GLY A 272 2.77 -4.40 -13.86
N ASN A 273 1.55 -4.73 -14.31
CA ASN A 273 0.30 -4.33 -13.63
C ASN A 273 -0.17 -5.35 -12.56
N ARG A 274 0.76 -6.00 -11.86
CA ARG A 274 0.45 -7.02 -10.83
C ARG A 274 1.36 -6.85 -9.64
N THR A 275 0.93 -7.42 -8.52
CA THR A 275 1.76 -7.59 -7.33
C THR A 275 2.12 -9.07 -7.15
N ILE A 276 3.28 -9.30 -6.57
CA ILE A 276 3.63 -10.55 -5.89
C ILE A 276 3.64 -10.26 -4.40
N ILE A 277 2.90 -11.07 -3.65
CA ILE A 277 2.76 -10.97 -2.20
C ILE A 277 3.52 -12.13 -1.59
N PHE A 278 4.56 -11.83 -0.81
CA PHE A 278 5.33 -12.81 -0.04
C PHE A 278 4.60 -13.11 1.27
N GLU A 279 4.11 -14.34 1.44
CA GLU A 279 3.26 -14.73 2.58
C GLU A 279 4.05 -14.78 3.91
N ASP A 280 3.33 -14.66 5.03
CA ASP A 280 3.88 -14.77 6.39
C ASP A 280 4.31 -16.20 6.76
#